data_AF-A0A2H5Z1T9-F1
#
_entry.id   AF-A0A2H5Z1T9-F1
#
_cell.length_a   1.000
_cell.length_b   1.000
_cell.length_c   1.000
_cell.angle_alpha   90.00
_cell.angle_beta   90.00
_cell.angle_gamma   90.00
#
_symmetry.space_group_name_H-M   'P 1'
#
loop_
_entity.id
_entity.type
_entity.pdbx_description
1 polymer ?
#
loop_
_entity_poly.entity_id
_entity_poly.type
_entity_poly.pdbx_seq_one_letter_code
_entity_poly.pdbx_strand_id
1 'polypeptide(L)'
;MNEHVVEAIAHELALRFRILARALDRLDRLEGERDFVGWLRRLAADQDVLTELSTTLVLHALQAAVEETPYRLLRLLDTDEAVSLATLCERSGLDRASLYLWLGRLAHAGLVTLELEAESVRSTPLGRVLISWLTAVIAETRGRITEWLTLIGSVTP
;
A
#
# COMPACT_ATOMS: atom_id res chain seq x y z
N MET A 1 -7.41 -18.63 -2.46
CA MET A 1 -7.05 -17.19 -2.51
C MET A 1 -8.01 -16.49 -1.57
N ASN A 2 -7.50 -16.00 -0.44
CA ASN A 2 -8.27 -15.67 0.78
C ASN A 2 -9.34 -14.59 0.53
N GLU A 3 -10.61 -14.88 0.83
CA GLU A 3 -11.72 -13.89 0.81
C GLU A 3 -11.37 -12.62 1.60
N HIS A 4 -10.64 -12.76 2.70
CA HIS A 4 -10.13 -11.64 3.51
C HIS A 4 -9.23 -10.66 2.72
N VAL A 5 -8.48 -11.14 1.73
CA VAL A 5 -7.63 -10.29 0.88
C VAL A 5 -8.51 -9.42 -0.02
N VAL A 6 -9.52 -10.03 -0.64
CA VAL A 6 -10.45 -9.36 -1.55
C VAL A 6 -11.26 -8.30 -0.80
N GLU A 7 -11.74 -8.63 0.40
CA GLU A 7 -12.51 -7.71 1.24
C GLU A 7 -11.69 -6.50 1.69
N ALA A 8 -10.43 -6.71 2.10
CA ALA A 8 -9.53 -5.61 2.50
C ALA A 8 -9.19 -4.69 1.33
N ILE A 9 -8.90 -5.26 0.15
CA ILE A 9 -8.65 -4.48 -1.07
C ILE A 9 -9.89 -3.66 -1.44
N ALA A 10 -11.08 -4.28 -1.44
CA ALA A 10 -12.33 -3.60 -1.76
C ALA A 10 -12.63 -2.46 -0.77
N HIS A 11 -12.42 -2.70 0.53
CA HIS A 11 -12.62 -1.69 1.57
C HIS A 11 -11.69 -0.48 1.38
N GLU A 12 -10.40 -0.73 1.14
CA GLU A 12 -9.42 0.35 0.97
C GLU A 12 -9.67 1.12 -0.33
N LEU A 13 -9.97 0.44 -1.43
CA LEU A 13 -10.36 1.10 -2.69
C LEU A 13 -11.58 1.99 -2.48
N ALA A 14 -12.62 1.49 -1.78
CA ALA A 14 -13.80 2.29 -1.48
C ALA A 14 -13.47 3.52 -0.62
N LEU A 15 -12.59 3.39 0.38
CA LEU A 15 -12.14 4.51 1.19
C LEU A 15 -11.39 5.54 0.35
N ARG A 16 -10.47 5.11 -0.51
CA ARG A 16 -9.70 5.98 -1.41
C ARG A 16 -10.61 6.70 -2.41
N PHE A 17 -11.56 6.01 -3.03
CA PHE A 17 -12.53 6.65 -3.91
C PHE A 17 -13.38 7.69 -3.17
N ARG A 18 -13.77 7.43 -1.91
CA ARG A 18 -14.47 8.42 -1.09
C ARG A 18 -13.59 9.64 -0.75
N ILE A 19 -12.33 9.43 -0.40
CA ILE A 19 -11.40 10.52 -0.10
C ILE A 19 -11.17 11.37 -1.35
N LEU A 20 -10.91 10.72 -2.49
CA LEU A 20 -10.80 11.40 -3.78
C LEU A 20 -12.07 12.17 -4.09
N ALA A 21 -13.24 11.54 -4.05
CA ALA A 21 -14.51 12.21 -4.31
C ALA A 21 -14.75 13.43 -3.39
N ARG A 22 -14.37 13.36 -2.11
CA ARG A 22 -14.48 14.50 -1.18
C ARG A 22 -13.45 15.60 -1.44
N ALA A 23 -12.20 15.25 -1.75
CA ALA A 23 -11.17 16.22 -2.10
C ALA A 23 -11.55 16.95 -3.40
N LEU A 24 -12.08 16.20 -4.35
CA LEU A 24 -12.61 16.69 -5.62
C LEU A 24 -13.86 17.57 -5.40
N ASP A 25 -14.86 17.14 -4.62
CA ASP A 25 -16.03 17.97 -4.27
C ASP A 25 -15.64 19.28 -3.56
N ARG A 26 -14.59 19.24 -2.74
CA ARG A 26 -14.05 20.44 -2.08
C ARG A 26 -13.33 21.37 -3.06
N LEU A 27 -12.63 20.83 -4.06
CA LEU A 27 -12.05 21.60 -5.17
C LEU A 27 -13.15 22.21 -6.05
N ASP A 28 -14.22 21.47 -6.37
CA ASP A 28 -15.37 21.95 -7.15
C ASP A 28 -16.05 23.16 -6.50
N ARG A 29 -16.24 23.12 -5.18
CA ARG A 29 -16.77 24.25 -4.41
C ARG A 29 -15.84 25.48 -4.41
N LEU A 30 -14.55 25.29 -4.67
CA LEU A 30 -13.56 26.36 -4.73
C LEU A 30 -13.36 26.88 -6.17
N GLU A 31 -13.56 26.05 -7.20
CA GLU A 31 -13.26 26.38 -8.60
C GLU A 31 -14.50 26.72 -9.45
N GLY A 32 -15.72 26.38 -9.02
CA GLY A 32 -16.95 26.88 -9.67
C GLY A 32 -17.19 26.42 -11.13
N GLU A 33 -16.52 25.36 -11.61
CA GLU A 33 -16.58 24.90 -13.01
C GLU A 33 -17.40 23.61 -13.21
N ARG A 34 -18.42 23.70 -14.08
CA ARG A 34 -19.38 22.62 -14.38
C ARG A 34 -18.77 21.39 -15.06
N ASP A 35 -17.61 21.51 -15.69
CA ASP A 35 -16.98 20.42 -16.45
C ASP A 35 -16.43 19.31 -15.55
N PHE A 36 -16.05 19.67 -14.33
CA PHE A 36 -15.49 18.76 -13.34
C PHE A 36 -16.54 17.85 -12.69
N VAL A 37 -17.72 18.37 -12.36
CA VAL A 37 -18.89 17.58 -11.90
C VAL A 37 -19.29 16.53 -12.95
N GLY A 38 -19.18 16.88 -14.23
CA GLY A 38 -19.44 15.97 -15.34
C GLY A 38 -18.43 14.84 -15.46
N TRP A 39 -17.16 15.08 -15.10
CA TRP A 39 -16.14 14.04 -15.01
C TRP A 39 -16.37 13.10 -13.82
N LEU A 40 -16.67 13.63 -12.63
CA LEU A 40 -16.95 12.86 -11.42
C LEU A 40 -18.20 11.97 -11.56
N ARG A 41 -19.26 12.47 -12.19
CA ARG A 41 -20.45 11.66 -12.51
C ARG A 41 -20.16 10.55 -13.51
N ARG A 42 -19.33 10.80 -14.53
CA ARG A 42 -18.89 9.77 -15.48
C ARG A 42 -18.06 8.70 -14.79
N LEU A 43 -17.12 9.11 -13.93
CA LEU A 43 -16.32 8.21 -13.11
C LEU A 43 -17.18 7.30 -12.24
N ALA A 44 -18.23 7.82 -11.63
CA ALA A 44 -19.14 7.05 -10.79
C ALA A 44 -20.12 6.15 -11.57
N ALA A 45 -20.40 6.48 -12.83
CA ALA A 45 -21.37 5.77 -13.67
C ALA A 45 -20.73 4.71 -14.59
N ASP A 46 -19.43 4.80 -14.84
CA ASP A 46 -18.71 3.94 -15.78
C ASP A 46 -17.91 2.85 -15.04
N GLN A 47 -18.42 1.61 -15.14
CA GLN A 47 -17.83 0.45 -14.48
C GLN A 47 -16.45 0.07 -15.04
N ASP A 48 -16.21 0.30 -16.33
CA ASP A 48 -14.93 -0.03 -16.96
C ASP A 48 -13.84 0.92 -16.46
N VAL A 49 -14.16 2.21 -16.36
CA VAL A 49 -13.25 3.23 -15.81
C VAL A 49 -12.93 2.96 -14.33
N LEU A 50 -13.92 2.58 -13.52
CA LEU A 50 -13.69 2.21 -12.12
C LEU A 50 -12.80 0.97 -12.00
N THR A 51 -12.97 0.00 -12.89
CA THR A 51 -12.17 -1.23 -12.91
C THR A 51 -10.71 -0.93 -13.30
N GLU A 52 -10.50 -0.10 -14.33
CA GLU A 52 -9.17 0.31 -14.76
C GLU A 52 -8.42 1.10 -13.67
N LEU A 53 -9.11 2.05 -13.02
CA LEU A 53 -8.53 2.82 -11.92
C LEU A 53 -8.21 1.94 -10.71
N SER A 54 -9.12 1.04 -10.35
CA SER A 54 -8.90 0.09 -9.26
C SER A 54 -7.68 -0.79 -9.54
N THR A 55 -7.56 -1.29 -10.78
CA THR A 55 -6.41 -2.07 -11.22
C THR A 55 -5.12 -1.27 -11.12
N THR A 56 -5.13 -0.03 -11.63
CA THR A 56 -3.99 0.88 -11.55
C THR A 56 -3.56 1.14 -10.11
N LEU A 57 -4.50 1.41 -9.20
CA LEU A 57 -4.22 1.64 -7.78
C LEU A 57 -3.61 0.41 -7.10
N VAL A 58 -4.12 -0.78 -7.39
CA VAL A 58 -3.58 -2.04 -6.86
C VAL A 58 -2.17 -2.31 -7.41
N LEU A 59 -1.94 -2.10 -8.70
CA LEU A 59 -0.62 -2.26 -9.32
C LEU A 59 0.40 -1.27 -8.73
N HIS A 60 0.01 -0.01 -8.50
CA HIS A 60 0.88 0.96 -7.83
C HIS A 60 1.19 0.57 -6.38
N ALA A 61 0.20 0.05 -5.65
CA ALA A 61 0.40 -0.47 -4.30
C ALA A 61 1.40 -1.64 -4.29
N LEU A 62 1.25 -2.60 -5.21
CA LEU A 62 2.18 -3.71 -5.38
C LEU A 62 3.58 -3.22 -5.73
N GLN A 63 3.71 -2.32 -6.71
CA GLN A 63 4.98 -1.76 -7.14
C GLN A 63 5.70 -1.05 -5.99
N ALA A 64 4.98 -0.28 -5.17
CA ALA A 64 5.56 0.39 -4.01
C ALA A 64 6.03 -0.62 -2.96
N ALA A 65 5.29 -1.71 -2.74
CA ALA A 65 5.57 -2.66 -1.67
C ALA A 65 6.68 -3.69 -1.98
N VAL A 66 6.97 -3.96 -3.25
CA VAL A 66 8.02 -4.93 -3.64
C VAL A 66 9.44 -4.37 -3.58
N GLU A 67 9.59 -3.04 -3.48
CA GLU A 67 10.90 -2.44 -3.28
C GLU A 67 11.45 -2.73 -1.88
N GLU A 68 12.77 -2.91 -1.78
CA GLU A 68 13.42 -3.38 -0.56
C GLU A 68 13.13 -2.49 0.67
N THR A 69 13.32 -1.17 0.53
CA THR A 69 13.12 -0.23 1.65
C THR A 69 11.65 -0.12 2.07
N PRO A 70 10.69 0.13 1.15
CA PRO A 70 9.27 0.06 1.46
C PRO A 70 8.81 -1.27 2.08
N TYR A 71 9.28 -2.41 1.56
CA TYR A 71 8.97 -3.73 2.12
C TYR A 71 9.42 -3.83 3.58
N ARG A 72 10.67 -3.43 3.88
CA ARG A 72 11.20 -3.43 5.25
C ARG A 72 10.37 -2.53 6.17
N LEU A 73 10.01 -1.33 5.73
CA LEU A 73 9.17 -0.41 6.49
C LEU A 73 7.77 -0.99 6.76
N LEU A 74 7.14 -1.60 5.76
CA LEU A 74 5.85 -2.27 5.92
C LEU A 74 5.94 -3.44 6.91
N ARG A 75 7.04 -4.19 6.94
CA ARG A 75 7.26 -5.23 7.97
C ARG A 75 7.39 -4.67 9.38
N LEU A 76 7.98 -3.48 9.55
CA LEU A 76 8.05 -2.82 10.85
C LEU A 76 6.66 -2.32 11.33
N LEU A 77 5.75 -2.13 10.37
CA LEU A 77 4.36 -1.70 10.53
C LEU A 77 3.35 -2.85 10.45
N ASP A 78 3.80 -4.11 10.52
CA ASP A 78 2.93 -5.29 10.53
C ASP A 78 2.29 -5.48 11.92
N THR A 79 1.55 -4.47 12.33
CA THR A 79 0.81 -4.35 13.59
C THR A 79 -0.45 -3.53 13.33
N ASP A 80 -1.49 -3.73 14.15
CA ASP A 80 -2.71 -2.93 14.09
C ASP A 80 -2.54 -1.54 14.74
N GLU A 81 -1.45 -1.33 15.49
CA GLU A 81 -1.17 -0.09 16.21
C GLU A 81 -0.41 0.93 15.36
N ALA A 82 -0.55 2.21 15.71
CA ALA A 82 0.28 3.26 15.13
C ALA A 82 1.70 3.17 15.73
N VAL A 83 2.72 3.37 14.91
CA VAL A 83 4.12 3.35 15.31
C VAL A 83 4.68 4.76 15.19
N SER A 84 5.38 5.24 16.23
CA SER A 84 5.98 6.57 16.21
C SER A 84 7.09 6.67 15.15
N LEU A 85 7.25 7.87 14.57
CA LEU A 85 8.32 8.14 13.62
C LEU A 85 9.71 7.97 14.24
N ALA A 86 9.86 8.31 15.52
CA ALA A 86 11.12 8.11 16.25
C ALA A 86 11.51 6.63 16.31
N THR A 87 10.55 5.76 16.68
CA THR A 87 10.76 4.30 16.70
C THR A 87 11.06 3.75 15.31
N LEU A 88 10.43 4.27 14.26
CA LEU A 88 10.70 3.86 12.89
C LEU A 88 12.11 4.26 12.44
N CYS A 89 12.58 5.47 12.75
CA CYS A 89 13.95 5.89 12.45
C CYS A 89 14.96 4.95 13.12
N GLU A 90 14.76 4.64 14.42
CA GLU A 90 15.63 3.75 15.17
C GLU A 90 15.67 2.34 14.56
N ARG A 91 14.51 1.74 14.27
CA ARG A 91 14.42 0.36 13.77
C ARG A 91 14.83 0.20 12.30
N SER A 92 14.64 1.24 11.48
CA SER A 92 14.97 1.20 10.05
C SER A 92 16.40 1.68 9.76
N GLY A 93 17.02 2.43 10.68
CA GLY A 93 18.32 3.08 10.48
C GLY A 93 18.25 4.27 9.51
N LEU A 94 17.05 4.72 9.12
CA LEU A 94 16.85 5.87 8.24
C LEU A 94 16.87 7.16 9.04
N ASP A 95 17.44 8.21 8.45
CA ASP A 95 17.23 9.56 8.95
C ASP A 95 15.77 10.01 8.72
N ARG A 96 15.37 11.07 9.42
CA ARG A 96 13.98 11.56 9.42
C ARG A 96 13.51 11.99 8.02
N ALA A 97 14.37 12.62 7.21
CA ALA A 97 13.97 13.09 5.88
C ALA A 97 13.78 11.91 4.92
N SER A 98 14.71 10.95 4.92
CA SER A 98 14.58 9.71 4.14
C SER A 98 13.33 8.91 4.55
N LEU A 99 13.06 8.81 5.85
CA LEU A 99 11.86 8.13 6.35
C LEU A 99 10.59 8.79 5.82
N TYR A 100 10.47 10.13 5.89
CA TYR A 100 9.30 10.83 5.35
C TYR A 100 9.10 10.63 3.85
N LEU A 101 10.19 10.60 3.06
CA LEU A 101 10.10 10.34 1.62
C LEU A 101 9.49 8.96 1.34
N TRP A 102 9.98 7.93 2.01
CA TRP A 102 9.47 6.57 1.84
C TRP A 102 8.05 6.40 2.37
N LEU A 103 7.74 6.98 3.52
CA LEU A 103 6.40 6.95 4.09
C LEU A 103 5.39 7.75 3.23
N GLY A 104 5.81 8.87 2.65
CA GLY A 104 5.00 9.64 1.71
C GLY A 104 4.65 8.82 0.47
N ARG A 105 5.62 8.05 -0.05
CA ARG A 105 5.39 7.13 -1.16
C ARG A 105 4.42 6.00 -0.79
N LEU A 106 4.60 5.39 0.38
CA LEU A 106 3.68 4.34 0.88
C LEU A 106 2.27 4.90 1.13
N ALA A 107 2.16 6.12 1.63
CA ALA A 107 0.88 6.79 1.85
C ALA A 107 0.19 7.12 0.52
N HIS A 108 0.94 7.60 -0.46
CA HIS A 108 0.43 7.82 -1.83
C HIS A 108 -0.02 6.51 -2.49
N ALA A 109 0.67 5.40 -2.20
CA ALA A 109 0.26 4.07 -2.62
C ALA A 109 -0.96 3.52 -1.87
N GLY A 110 -1.44 4.21 -0.82
CA GLY A 110 -2.56 3.77 0.02
C GLY A 110 -2.21 2.60 0.94
N LEU A 111 -0.94 2.44 1.28
CA LEU A 111 -0.45 1.33 2.11
C LEU A 111 -0.33 1.74 3.58
N VAL A 112 -0.09 3.03 3.86
CA VAL A 112 -0.01 3.57 5.23
C VAL A 112 -0.78 4.88 5.35
N THR A 113 -1.13 5.25 6.58
CA THR A 113 -1.66 6.57 6.94
C THR A 113 -0.66 7.30 7.83
N LEU A 114 -0.38 8.56 7.50
CA LEU A 114 0.46 9.46 8.30
C LEU A 114 -0.40 10.26 9.26
N GLU A 115 -0.17 10.10 10.57
CA GLU A 115 -0.80 10.89 11.62
C GLU A 115 0.17 12.00 12.05
N LEU A 116 0.21 13.10 11.29
CA LEU A 116 1.23 14.15 11.43
C LEU A 116 1.24 14.81 12.81
N GLU A 117 0.07 15.07 13.39
CA GLU A 117 -0.06 15.68 14.72
C GLU A 117 0.49 14.76 15.83
N ALA A 118 0.33 13.44 15.66
CA ALA A 118 0.80 12.44 16.60
C ALA A 118 2.23 11.93 16.30
N GLU A 119 2.88 12.48 15.27
CA GLU A 119 4.15 11.99 14.72
C GLU A 119 4.21 10.46 14.59
N SER A 120 3.14 9.87 14.03
CA SER A 120 3.01 8.42 13.94
C SER A 120 2.52 7.95 12.58
N VAL A 121 2.66 6.65 12.32
CA VAL A 121 2.27 5.99 11.10
C VAL A 121 1.50 4.73 11.43
N ARG A 122 0.41 4.50 10.69
CA ARG A 122 -0.36 3.26 10.79
C ARG A 122 -0.42 2.55 9.44
N SER A 123 -0.28 1.24 9.43
CA SER A 123 -0.55 0.44 8.23
C SER A 123 -2.05 0.45 7.92
N THR A 124 -2.41 0.63 6.65
CA THR A 124 -3.80 0.45 6.20
C THR A 124 -4.15 -1.05 6.16
N PRO A 125 -5.45 -1.43 6.14
CA PRO A 125 -5.85 -2.80 5.87
C PRO A 125 -5.20 -3.40 4.61
N LEU A 126 -5.13 -2.63 3.52
CA LEU A 126 -4.43 -3.04 2.29
C LEU A 126 -2.94 -3.28 2.54
N GLY A 127 -2.29 -2.34 3.25
CA GLY A 127 -0.87 -2.46 3.62
C GLY A 127 -0.57 -3.75 4.38
N ARG A 128 -1.38 -4.07 5.41
CA ARG A 128 -1.24 -5.30 6.22
C ARG A 128 -1.47 -6.56 5.41
N VAL A 129 -2.53 -6.60 4.61
CA VAL A 129 -2.82 -7.75 3.76
C VAL A 129 -1.72 -7.99 2.73
N LEU A 130 -1.25 -6.93 2.10
CA LEU A 130 -0.25 -7.02 1.05
C LEU A 130 1.11 -7.42 1.61
N ILE A 131 1.52 -6.90 2.77
CA ILE A 131 2.78 -7.32 3.41
C ILE A 131 2.72 -8.77 3.92
N SER A 132 1.60 -9.19 4.48
CA SER A 132 1.37 -10.58 4.88
C SER A 132 1.48 -11.52 3.68
N TRP A 133 0.82 -11.18 2.57
CA TRP A 133 0.87 -11.94 1.33
C TRP A 133 2.29 -11.99 0.73
N LEU A 134 2.98 -10.84 0.61
CA LEU A 134 4.35 -10.79 0.10
C LEU A 134 5.32 -11.62 0.97
N THR A 135 5.17 -11.56 2.28
CA THR A 135 6.01 -12.32 3.22
C THR A 135 5.82 -13.83 3.03
N ALA A 136 4.58 -14.28 2.82
CA ALA A 136 4.28 -15.68 2.52
C ALA A 136 4.88 -16.13 1.18
N VAL A 137 4.74 -15.32 0.13
CA VAL A 137 5.32 -15.61 -1.20
C VAL A 137 6.84 -15.71 -1.12
N ILE A 138 7.50 -14.79 -0.42
CA ILE A 138 8.96 -14.79 -0.23
C ILE A 138 9.40 -16.03 0.55
N ALA A 139 8.68 -16.40 1.62
CA ALA A 139 9.00 -17.58 2.42
C ALA A 139 8.90 -18.88 1.63
N GLU A 140 7.80 -19.07 0.88
CA GLU A 140 7.58 -20.23 0.01
C GLU A 140 8.65 -20.32 -1.08
N THR A 141 8.93 -19.20 -1.75
CA THR A 141 9.94 -19.14 -2.83
C THR A 141 11.33 -19.49 -2.29
N ARG A 142 11.69 -18.94 -1.12
CA ARG A 142 12.96 -19.25 -0.46
C ARG A 142 13.07 -20.73 -0.09
N GLY A 143 11.99 -21.34 0.42
CA GLY A 143 11.94 -22.77 0.73
C GLY A 143 12.27 -23.64 -0.49
N ARG A 144 11.60 -23.37 -1.62
CA ARG A 144 11.85 -24.08 -2.89
C ARG A 144 13.27 -23.91 -3.41
N ILE A 145 13.82 -22.68 -3.32
CA ILE A 145 15.22 -22.42 -3.70
C ILE A 145 16.17 -23.23 -2.81
N THR A 146 15.93 -23.29 -1.49
CA THR A 146 16.74 -24.09 -0.57
C THR A 146 16.68 -25.57 -0.92
N GLU A 147 15.49 -26.12 -1.19
CA GLU A 147 15.33 -27.51 -1.64
C GLU A 147 16.16 -27.79 -2.91
N TRP A 148 16.07 -26.92 -3.92
CA TRP A 148 16.84 -27.07 -5.16
C TRP A 148 18.35 -27.02 -4.93
N LEU A 149 18.84 -26.11 -4.08
CA LEU A 149 20.26 -26.02 -3.76
C LEU A 149 20.75 -27.26 -3.01
N THR A 150 19.94 -27.83 -2.11
CA THR A 150 20.29 -29.10 -1.43
C THR A 150 20.34 -30.28 -2.40
N LEU A 151 19.41 -30.35 -3.35
CA LEU A 151 19.41 -31.38 -4.39
C LEU A 151 20.66 -31.28 -5.26
N ILE A 152 21.02 -30.08 -5.73
CA ILE A 152 22.24 -29.87 -6.53
C ILE A 152 23.49 -30.24 -5.72
N GLY A 153 23.60 -29.79 -4.47
CA GLY A 153 24.73 -30.10 -3.60
C GLY A 153 24.88 -31.58 -3.26
N SER A 154 23.78 -32.34 -3.26
CA SER A 154 23.78 -33.80 -3.07
C SER A 154 24.16 -34.62 -4.31
N VAL A 155 24.17 -33.98 -5.50
CA VAL A 155 24.47 -34.62 -6.79
C VAL A 155 25.93 -34.36 -7.23
N THR A 156 26.61 -33.36 -6.67
CA THR A 156 28.04 -33.13 -6.85
C THR A 156 28.88 -34.00 -5.88
N PRO A 157 29.70 -34.95 -6.37
CA PRO A 157 30.56 -35.79 -5.54
C PRO A 157 31.76 -35.02 -4.94
#